data_AF-U2RRI8-F1
#
_entry.id   AF-U2RRI8-F1
#
_cell.length_a   1.000
_cell.length_b   1.000
_cell.length_c   1.000
_cell.angle_alpha   90.00
_cell.angle_beta   90.00
_cell.angle_gamma   90.00
#
_symmetry.space_group_name_H-M   'P 1'
#
loop_
_entity.id
_entity.type
_entity.pdbx_description
1 polymer ?
#
loop_
_entity_poly.entity_id
_entity_poly.type
_entity_poly.pdbx_seq_one_letter_code
_entity_poly.pdbx_strand_id
1 'polypeptide(L)'
;INIVGFIAWTFTLIAGAIWASAAWGRYWGWDTKEVWTFIIWVIYAGYIHARATRGWRGSRSAWLAIIGFAAVLFNFGIVNVFFKGLHTYSGL
;
A
#
# COMPACT_ATOMS: atom_id res chain seq x y z
N ILE A 1 -6.90 -11.05 -10.80
CA ILE A 1 -7.14 -10.45 -9.47
C ILE A 1 -6.11 -9.38 -9.08
N ASN A 2 -4.80 -9.66 -9.07
CA ASN A 2 -3.77 -8.70 -8.62
C ASN A 2 -3.77 -7.34 -9.36
N ILE A 3 -4.06 -7.31 -10.67
CA ILE A 3 -4.15 -6.06 -11.44
C ILE A 3 -5.34 -5.21 -11.00
N VAL A 4 -6.50 -5.84 -10.80
CA VAL A 4 -7.71 -5.15 -10.31
C VAL A 4 -7.47 -4.58 -8.91
N GLY A 5 -6.86 -5.37 -8.03
CA GLY A 5 -6.45 -4.91 -6.70
C GLY A 5 -5.49 -3.73 -6.76
N PHE A 6 -4.50 -3.75 -7.66
CA PHE A 6 -3.56 -2.64 -7.84
C PHE A 6 -4.24 -1.35 -8.34
N ILE A 7 -5.18 -1.45 -9.28
CA ILE A 7 -5.95 -0.30 -9.76
C ILE A 7 -6.78 0.29 -8.60
N ALA A 8 -7.49 -0.54 -7.85
CA ALA A 8 -8.26 -0.11 -6.69
C ALA A 8 -7.38 0.52 -5.60
N TRP A 9 -6.19 -0.04 -5.35
CA TRP A 9 -5.22 0.51 -4.40
C TRP A 9 -4.66 1.85 -4.87
N THR A 10 -4.38 1.98 -6.17
CA THR A 10 -3.93 3.25 -6.77
C THR A 10 -4.99 4.33 -6.61
N PHE A 11 -6.26 4.01 -6.88
CA PHE A 11 -7.37 4.93 -6.64
C PHE A 11 -7.42 5.34 -5.16
N THR A 12 -7.33 4.38 -4.25
CA THR A 12 -7.37 4.62 -2.79
C THR A 12 -6.23 5.53 -2.35
N LEU A 13 -5.02 5.33 -2.87
CA LEU A 13 -3.85 6.15 -2.54
C LEU A 13 -4.04 7.60 -3.02
N ILE A 14 -4.50 7.81 -4.25
CA ILE A 14 -4.76 9.15 -4.81
C ILE A 14 -5.91 9.83 -4.06
N ALA A 15 -7.04 9.13 -3.87
CA ALA A 15 -8.19 9.66 -3.14
C ALA A 15 -7.82 10.01 -1.69
N GLY A 16 -7.02 9.18 -1.04
CA GLY A 16 -6.48 9.42 0.30
C GLY A 16 -5.61 10.68 0.36
N ALA A 17 -4.71 10.88 -0.62
CA ALA A 17 -3.87 12.08 -0.68
C ALA A 17 -4.69 13.36 -0.88
N ILE A 18 -5.70 13.33 -1.75
CA ILE A 18 -6.62 14.47 -1.95
C ILE A 18 -7.37 14.77 -0.64
N TRP A 19 -7.87 13.74 0.03
CA TRP A 19 -8.56 13.89 1.30
C TRP A 19 -7.65 14.42 2.40
N ALA A 20 -6.40 13.95 2.49
CA ALA A 20 -5.40 14.44 3.44
C ALA A 20 -5.15 15.96 3.28
N SER A 21 -5.15 16.46 2.03
CA SER A 21 -5.04 17.89 1.77
C SER A 21 -6.22 18.68 2.33
N ALA A 22 -7.43 18.16 2.19
CA ALA A 22 -8.63 18.77 2.77
C ALA A 22 -8.67 18.69 4.31
N ALA A 23 -8.17 17.60 4.90
CA ALA A 23 -8.22 17.37 6.35
C ALA A 23 -7.10 18.09 7.12
N TRP A 24 -5.88 18.13 6.58
CA TRP A 24 -4.68 18.55 7.30
C TRP A 24 -3.81 19.57 6.54
N GLY A 25 -4.32 20.11 5.43
CA GLY A 25 -3.65 21.16 4.65
C GLY A 25 -2.45 20.67 3.84
N ARG A 26 -2.23 19.35 3.71
CA ARG A 26 -1.13 18.75 2.92
C ARG A 26 -1.55 17.43 2.28
N TYR A 27 -1.07 17.14 1.08
CA TYR A 27 -1.41 15.89 0.36
C TYR A 27 -0.78 14.63 0.95
N TRP A 28 0.35 14.78 1.63
CA TRP A 28 1.13 13.67 2.16
C TRP A 28 1.99 14.17 3.32
N GLY A 29 1.93 13.46 4.45
CA GLY A 29 2.66 13.74 5.68
C GLY A 29 3.84 12.82 5.97
N TRP A 30 4.07 11.76 5.18
CA TRP A 30 5.08 10.71 5.43
C TRP A 30 4.90 10.01 6.78
N ASP A 31 3.67 9.97 7.31
CA ASP A 31 3.41 9.19 8.52
C ASP A 31 3.47 7.69 8.25
N THR A 32 3.54 6.88 9.31
CA THR A 32 3.74 5.45 9.17
C THR A 32 2.66 4.79 8.31
N LYS A 33 1.38 5.20 8.40
CA LYS A 33 0.31 4.59 7.62
C LYS A 33 0.43 4.94 6.13
N GLU A 34 0.73 6.20 5.83
CA GLU A 34 1.02 6.68 4.48
C GLU A 34 2.23 5.95 3.86
N VAL A 35 3.34 5.85 4.59
CA VAL A 35 4.56 5.18 4.12
C VAL A 35 4.27 3.71 3.78
N TRP A 36 3.54 3.00 4.63
CA TRP A 36 3.27 1.59 4.39
C TRP A 36 2.27 1.33 3.26
N THR A 37 1.24 2.19 3.08
CA THR A 37 0.38 2.06 1.89
C THR A 37 1.18 2.29 0.60
N PHE A 38 2.16 3.20 0.62
CA PHE A 38 3.07 3.41 -0.50
C PHE A 38 4.01 2.22 -0.73
N ILE A 39 4.62 1.64 0.32
CA ILE A 39 5.46 0.43 0.21
C ILE A 39 4.68 -0.71 -0.44
N ILE A 40 3.44 -0.98 0.02
CA ILE A 40 2.58 -2.01 -0.56
C ILE A 40 2.33 -1.73 -2.04
N TRP A 41 1.98 -0.49 -2.38
CA TRP A 41 1.75 -0.08 -3.75
C TRP A 41 2.98 -0.34 -4.64
N VAL A 42 4.19 0.02 -4.19
CA VAL A 42 5.45 -0.23 -4.91
C VAL A 42 5.72 -1.72 -5.10
N ILE A 43 5.48 -2.56 -4.09
CA ILE A 43 5.67 -4.02 -4.22
C ILE A 43 4.73 -4.59 -5.29
N TYR A 44 3.45 -4.22 -5.28
CA TYR A 44 2.50 -4.68 -6.28
C TYR A 44 2.79 -4.11 -7.68
N ALA A 45 3.24 -2.87 -7.78
CA ALA A 45 3.70 -2.29 -9.04
C ALA A 45 4.90 -3.07 -9.59
N GLY A 46 5.89 -3.39 -8.73
CA GLY A 46 7.05 -4.20 -9.06
C GLY A 46 6.67 -5.63 -9.48
N TYR A 47 5.71 -6.25 -8.80
CA TYR A 47 5.15 -7.55 -9.19
C TYR A 47 4.55 -7.52 -10.60
N ILE A 48 3.67 -6.54 -10.87
CA ILE A 48 3.03 -6.40 -12.19
C ILE A 48 4.08 -6.10 -13.25
N HIS A 49 5.01 -5.17 -12.97
CA HIS A 49 6.09 -4.82 -13.88
C HIS A 49 6.97 -6.03 -14.21
N ALA A 50 7.43 -6.79 -13.20
CA ALA A 50 8.26 -7.97 -13.41
C ALA A 50 7.57 -9.06 -14.25
N ARG A 51 6.25 -9.21 -14.11
CA ARG A 51 5.47 -10.12 -14.97
C ARG A 51 5.27 -9.58 -16.38
N ALA A 52 5.08 -8.27 -16.54
CA ALA A 52 4.80 -7.64 -17.82
C ALA A 52 6.05 -7.48 -18.71
N THR A 53 7.20 -7.06 -18.16
CA THR A 53 8.42 -6.81 -18.95
C THR A 53 9.39 -7.98 -18.95
N ARG A 54 9.65 -8.60 -17.78
CA ARG A 54 10.62 -9.70 -17.66
C ARG A 54 10.01 -11.09 -17.80
N GLY A 55 8.69 -11.18 -18.01
CA GLY A 55 7.99 -12.46 -18.17
C GLY A 55 8.11 -13.37 -16.94
N TRP A 56 8.30 -12.82 -15.74
CA TRP A 56 8.44 -13.62 -14.53
C TRP A 56 7.18 -14.46 -14.28
N ARG A 57 7.36 -15.78 -14.23
CA ARG A 57 6.31 -16.77 -13.97
C ARG A 57 6.77 -17.78 -12.92
N GLY A 58 5.82 -18.51 -12.34
CA GLY A 58 6.11 -19.52 -11.31
C GLY A 58 6.70 -18.92 -10.03
N SER A 59 7.68 -19.61 -9.45
CA SER A 59 8.23 -19.34 -8.11
C SER A 59 8.70 -17.90 -7.89
N ARG A 60 9.38 -17.28 -8.86
CA ARG A 60 9.86 -15.88 -8.75
C ARG A 60 8.71 -14.89 -8.56
N SER A 61 7.62 -15.09 -9.30
CA SER A 61 6.42 -14.26 -9.17
C SER A 61 5.65 -14.57 -7.89
N ALA A 62 5.66 -15.84 -7.43
CA ALA A 62 5.00 -16.24 -6.20
C ALA A 62 5.61 -15.54 -4.98
N TRP A 63 6.94 -15.45 -4.90
CA TRP A 63 7.62 -14.74 -3.82
C TRP A 63 7.25 -13.27 -3.75
N LEU A 64 7.20 -12.56 -4.89
CA LEU A 64 6.76 -11.17 -4.93
C LEU A 64 5.30 -11.01 -4.46
N ALA A 65 4.42 -11.95 -4.80
CA ALA A 65 3.04 -11.93 -4.33
C ALA A 65 2.93 -12.20 -2.82
N ILE A 66 3.73 -13.12 -2.28
CA ILE A 66 3.79 -13.43 -0.84
C ILE A 66 4.29 -12.21 -0.06
N ILE A 67 5.37 -11.57 -0.54
CA ILE A 67 5.91 -10.36 0.09
C ILE A 67 4.87 -9.22 0.07
N GLY A 68 4.18 -9.02 -1.05
CA GLY A 68 3.12 -8.02 -1.15
C GLY A 68 1.98 -8.28 -0.16
N PHE A 69 1.55 -9.54 -0.05
CA PHE A 69 0.51 -9.92 0.90
C PHE A 69 0.96 -9.79 2.37
N ALA A 70 2.19 -10.18 2.68
CA ALA A 70 2.78 -10.01 4.01
C ALA A 70 2.87 -8.54 4.41
N ALA A 71 3.23 -7.64 3.48
CA ALA A 71 3.24 -6.20 3.72
C ALA A 71 1.84 -5.65 4.02
N VAL A 72 0.79 -6.15 3.36
CA VAL A 72 -0.61 -5.81 3.67
C VAL A 72 -0.98 -6.26 5.08
N LEU A 73 -0.68 -7.52 5.44
CA LEU A 73 -0.93 -8.03 6.79
C LEU A 73 -0.17 -7.24 7.85
N PHE A 74 1.07 -6.86 7.58
CA PHE A 74 1.87 -6.02 8.48
C PHE A 74 1.24 -4.63 8.64
N ASN A 75 0.75 -4.01 7.57
CA ASN A 75 0.10 -2.71 7.66
C ASN A 75 -1.19 -2.75 8.48
N PHE A 76 -2.07 -3.73 8.23
CA PHE A 76 -3.33 -3.83 8.98
C PHE A 76 -3.14 -4.35 10.41
N GLY A 77 -2.22 -5.29 10.63
CA GLY A 77 -2.00 -5.91 11.94
C GLY A 77 -1.09 -5.13 12.86
N ILE A 78 0.03 -4.59 12.34
CA ILE A 78 1.05 -3.94 13.17
C ILE A 78 0.98 -2.42 13.02
N VAL A 79 1.01 -1.90 11.79
CA VAL A 79 1.08 -0.43 11.59
C VAL A 79 -0.15 0.26 12.14
N ASN A 80 -1.34 -0.28 11.85
CA ASN A 80 -2.58 0.33 12.30
C ASN A 80 -2.83 0.23 13.81
N VAL A 81 -2.25 -0.77 14.47
CA VAL A 81 -2.46 -1.01 15.91
C VAL A 81 -1.41 -0.27 16.76
N PHE A 82 -0.14 -0.29 16.36
CA PHE A 82 0.95 0.17 17.21
C PHE A 82 1.45 1.59 16.88
N PHE A 83 1.15 2.13 15.70
CA PHE A 83 1.65 3.45 15.28
C PHE A 83 0.53 4.47 15.23
N LYS A 84 0.65 5.51 16.07
CA LYS A 84 -0.28 6.64 16.14
C LYS A 84 0.13 7.72 15.14
N GLY A 85 -0.85 8.35 14.49
CA GLY A 85 -0.66 9.43 13.53
C GLY A 85 -1.95 10.19 13.25
N LEU A 86 -1.96 11.09 12.26
CA LEU A 86 -3.16 11.85 11.86
C LEU A 86 -4.30 10.92 11.40
N HIS A 87 -3.94 9.73 10.92
CA HIS A 87 -4.82 8.65 10.51
C HIS A 87 -5.32 7.77 11.69
N THR A 88 -5.43 8.31 12.90
CA THR A 88 -5.96 7.58 14.07
C THR A 88 -7.45 7.86 14.20
N TYR A 89 -8.29 6.90 13.79
CA TYR A 89 -9.75 6.95 13.97
C TYR A 89 -10.22 6.25 15.26
N SER A 90 -9.29 5.62 15.97
CA SER A 90 -9.53 4.92 17.22
C SER A 90 -9.37 5.90 18.37
N GLY A 91 -10.48 6.28 19.01
CA GLY A 91 -10.49 6.85 20.36
C GLY A 91 -10.11 5.83 21.45
N LEU A 92 -9.22 4.89 21.14
CA LEU A 92 -8.52 3.94 22.00
C LEU A 92 -7.04 3.98 21.60
#